data_AF-F8J146-F1
#
_entry.id   AF-F8J146-F1
#
_cell.length_a   1.000
_cell.length_b   1.000
_cell.length_c   1.000
_cell.angle_alpha   90.00
_cell.angle_beta   90.00
_cell.angle_gamma   90.00
#
_symmetry.space_group_name_H-M   'P 1'
#
loop_
_entity.id
_entity.type
_entity.pdbx_description
1 polymer ?
#
loop_
_entity_poly.entity_id
_entity_poly.type
_entity_poly.pdbx_seq_one_letter_code
_entity_poly.pdbx_strand_id
1 'polypeptide(L)'
;MTTVGGISETPGTQNSLQIDALARFAVDEHNKKQNTLLQFGGVVSVKQQVVAGTMYYITLEAMDGDKKKLYEAKVWEKPWMNFKELQEFKPVGDASSA
;
A
#
# COMPACT_ATOMS: atom_id res chain seq x y z
N MET A 1 24.75 2.67 -8.13
CA MET A 1 24.32 3.95 -8.74
C MET A 1 22.85 3.78 -9.08
N THR A 2 21.94 4.25 -8.22
CA THR A 2 20.49 4.08 -8.43
C THR A 2 20.00 5.16 -9.37
N THR A 3 19.49 4.74 -10.53
CA THR A 3 18.88 5.59 -11.55
C THR A 3 17.58 6.19 -11.03
N VAL A 4 17.56 7.50 -10.86
CA VAL A 4 16.37 8.29 -10.53
C VAL A 4 15.47 8.38 -11.77
N GLY A 5 14.20 7.95 -11.65
CA GLY A 5 13.16 8.20 -12.66
C GLY A 5 12.47 6.98 -13.28
N GLY A 6 12.94 5.75 -13.05
CA GLY A 6 12.27 4.55 -13.55
C GLY A 6 11.28 3.98 -12.53
N ILE A 7 9.98 3.92 -12.85
CA ILE A 7 9.07 2.99 -12.18
C ILE A 7 9.58 1.58 -12.41
N SER A 8 10.25 1.02 -11.41
CA SER A 8 10.64 -0.39 -11.46
C SER A 8 9.42 -1.19 -11.03
N GLU A 9 8.63 -1.65 -12.01
CA GLU A 9 7.66 -2.72 -11.79
C GLU A 9 8.46 -3.97 -11.44
N THR A 10 8.59 -4.26 -10.15
CA THR A 10 9.22 -5.50 -9.70
C THR A 10 8.14 -6.58 -9.78
N PRO A 11 8.20 -7.52 -10.75
CA PRO A 11 7.30 -8.66 -10.73
C PRO A 11 7.66 -9.49 -9.51
N GLY A 12 6.87 -9.34 -8.44
CA GLY A 12 6.86 -10.26 -7.31
C GLY A 12 8.23 -10.66 -6.77
N THR A 13 9.13 -9.72 -6.49
CA THR A 13 10.31 -10.04 -5.68
C THR A 13 9.90 -10.16 -4.20
N GLN A 14 9.19 -11.28 -3.95
CA GLN A 14 9.35 -12.17 -2.82
C GLN A 14 9.26 -11.52 -1.43
N ASN A 15 8.04 -11.46 -0.86
CA ASN A 15 7.80 -11.44 0.59
C ASN A 15 8.78 -10.56 1.39
N SER A 16 9.13 -9.36 0.91
CA SER A 16 9.96 -8.48 1.70
C SER A 16 9.10 -8.10 2.90
N LEU A 17 9.46 -8.60 4.09
CA LEU A 17 8.76 -8.38 5.35
C LEU A 17 8.38 -6.91 5.55
N GLN A 18 9.14 -6.00 4.92
CA GLN A 18 8.84 -4.58 4.80
C GLN A 18 7.52 -4.28 4.07
N ILE A 19 7.25 -4.87 2.90
CA ILE A 19 6.00 -4.64 2.15
C ILE A 19 4.79 -5.18 2.92
N ASP A 20 4.91 -6.37 3.53
CA ASP A 20 3.85 -6.92 4.38
C ASP A 20 3.60 -6.02 5.60
N ALA A 21 4.66 -5.54 6.25
CA ALA A 21 4.57 -4.60 7.35
C ALA A 21 3.94 -3.26 6.92
N LEU A 22 4.27 -2.74 5.72
CA LEU A 22 3.70 -1.52 5.16
C LEU A 22 2.21 -1.71 4.81
N ALA A 23 1.84 -2.85 4.24
CA ALA A 23 0.46 -3.20 3.93
C ALA A 23 -0.39 -3.29 5.20
N ARG A 24 0.11 -4.02 6.22
CA ARG A 24 -0.53 -4.12 7.53
C ARG A 24 -0.64 -2.76 8.22
N PHE A 25 0.42 -1.97 8.18
CA PHE A 25 0.40 -0.60 8.70
C PHE A 25 -0.67 0.25 8.01
N ALA A 26 -0.81 0.15 6.69
CA ALA A 26 -1.82 0.89 5.94
C ALA A 26 -3.25 0.51 6.35
N VAL A 27 -3.52 -0.79 6.51
CA VAL A 27 -4.83 -1.28 6.98
C VAL A 27 -5.09 -0.84 8.42
N ASP A 28 -4.10 -0.94 9.31
CA ASP A 28 -4.24 -0.56 10.73
C ASP A 28 -4.48 0.95 10.89
N GLU A 29 -3.73 1.79 10.16
CA GLU A 29 -3.92 3.25 10.11
C GLU A 29 -5.32 3.60 9.57
N HIS A 30 -5.76 2.93 8.51
CA HIS A 30 -7.09 3.16 7.96
C HIS A 30 -8.17 2.76 8.97
N ASN A 31 -8.06 1.58 9.58
CA ASN A 31 -8.99 1.09 10.61
C ASN A 31 -9.07 2.06 11.80
N LYS A 32 -7.93 2.59 12.26
CA LYS A 32 -7.88 3.61 13.33
C LYS A 32 -8.52 4.93 12.94
N LYS A 33 -8.25 5.43 11.72
CA LYS A 33 -8.76 6.73 11.25
C LYS A 33 -10.23 6.71 10.88
N GLN A 34 -10.68 5.64 10.23
CA GLN A 34 -12.04 5.51 9.71
C GLN A 34 -12.96 4.71 10.63
N ASN A 35 -12.43 4.22 11.75
CA ASN A 35 -13.13 3.33 12.69
C ASN A 35 -13.72 2.11 11.97
N THR A 36 -12.97 1.56 11.02
CA THR A 36 -13.31 0.38 10.24
C THR A 36 -12.58 -0.85 10.77
N LEU A 37 -13.09 -2.04 10.43
CA LEU A 37 -12.56 -3.33 10.87
C LEU A 37 -12.15 -4.17 9.66
N LEU A 38 -11.34 -3.58 8.77
CA LEU A 38 -10.82 -4.30 7.61
C LEU A 38 -9.87 -5.40 8.06
N GLN A 39 -10.13 -6.63 7.63
CA GLN A 39 -9.25 -7.76 7.85
C GLN A 39 -8.29 -7.90 6.68
N PHE A 40 -6.99 -7.71 6.92
CA PHE A 40 -5.96 -7.91 5.91
C PHE A 40 -5.95 -9.36 5.39
N GLY A 41 -6.18 -9.55 4.09
CA GLY A 41 -6.20 -10.85 3.42
C GLY A 41 -4.89 -11.20 2.72
N GLY A 42 -4.17 -10.20 2.20
CA GLY A 42 -2.86 -10.40 1.59
C GLY A 42 -2.45 -9.27 0.65
N VAL A 43 -1.17 -9.22 0.27
CA VAL A 43 -0.68 -8.31 -0.76
C VAL A 43 -0.83 -8.96 -2.13
N VAL A 44 -1.45 -8.25 -3.07
CA VAL A 44 -1.67 -8.70 -4.45
C VAL A 44 -0.60 -8.15 -5.38
N SER A 45 -0.23 -6.89 -5.20
CA SER A 45 0.79 -6.24 -6.02
C SER A 45 1.46 -5.13 -5.24
N VAL A 46 2.72 -4.88 -5.56
CA VAL A 46 3.46 -3.76 -5.03
C VAL A 46 4.19 -3.07 -6.17
N LYS A 47 4.13 -1.75 -6.21
CA LYS A 47 4.95 -0.92 -7.07
C LYS A 47 5.74 0.05 -6.22
N GLN A 48 6.97 0.31 -6.63
CA GLN A 48 7.85 1.26 -5.97
C GLN A 48 8.19 2.37 -6.94
N GLN A 49 8.09 3.62 -6.47
CA GLN A 49 8.46 4.79 -7.24
C GLN A 49 9.42 5.65 -6.43
N VAL A 50 10.59 5.92 -7.01
CA VAL A 50 11.57 6.84 -6.44
C VAL A 50 11.14 8.27 -6.80
N VAL A 51 10.83 9.07 -5.78
CA VAL A 51 10.44 10.48 -5.89
C VAL A 51 11.31 11.30 -4.93
N ALA A 52 10.76 12.28 -4.22
CA ALA A 52 11.37 12.85 -3.01
C ALA A 52 11.30 11.88 -1.81
N GLY A 53 11.62 10.60 -2.04
CA GLY A 53 11.50 9.48 -1.10
C GLY A 53 11.36 8.18 -1.88
N THR A 54 10.84 7.17 -1.19
CA THR A 54 10.34 5.94 -1.82
C THR A 54 8.84 5.91 -1.59
N MET A 55 8.09 5.97 -2.67
CA MET A 55 6.63 5.83 -2.67
C MET A 55 6.30 4.37 -2.99
N TYR A 56 5.61 3.72 -2.06
CA TYR A 56 5.16 2.34 -2.18
C TYR A 56 3.67 2.33 -2.50
N TYR A 57 3.31 1.78 -3.64
CA TYR A 57 1.94 1.55 -4.07
C TYR A 57 1.64 0.08 -3.82
N ILE A 58 0.88 -0.20 -2.79
CA ILE A 58 0.59 -1.55 -2.32
C ILE A 58 -0.86 -1.84 -2.62
N THR A 59 -1.11 -2.73 -3.56
CA THR A 59 -2.44 -3.31 -3.78
C THR A 59 -2.57 -4.49 -2.85
N LEU A 60 -3.44 -4.37 -1.86
CA LEU A 60 -3.74 -5.40 -0.89
C LEU A 60 -5.21 -5.76 -0.94
N GLU A 61 -5.51 -6.97 -0.54
CA GLU A 61 -6.87 -7.44 -0.38
C GLU A 61 -7.23 -7.41 1.09
N ALA A 62 -8.42 -6.91 1.40
CA ALA A 62 -8.95 -6.92 2.75
C ALA A 62 -10.43 -7.32 2.75
N MET A 63 -10.88 -7.98 3.80
CA MET A 63 -12.29 -8.27 4.03
C MET A 63 -12.93 -7.15 4.86
N ASP A 64 -13.98 -6.57 4.31
CA ASP A 64 -14.85 -5.60 4.95
C ASP A 64 -16.12 -6.34 5.39
N GLY A 65 -16.07 -6.94 6.59
CA GLY A 65 -17.06 -7.94 7.01
C GLY A 65 -16.97 -9.19 6.14
N ASP A 66 -18.08 -9.56 5.48
CA ASP A 66 -18.16 -10.71 4.57
C ASP A 66 -17.76 -10.40 3.12
N LYS A 67 -17.37 -9.16 2.82
CA LYS A 67 -17.04 -8.72 1.46
C LYS A 67 -15.54 -8.57 1.27
N LYS A 68 -14.97 -9.45 0.47
CA LYS A 68 -13.57 -9.35 0.02
C LYS A 68 -13.44 -8.21 -1.00
N LYS A 69 -12.65 -7.20 -0.66
CA LYS A 69 -12.39 -6.01 -1.47
C LYS A 69 -10.90 -5.81 -1.67
N LEU A 70 -10.53 -5.28 -2.82
CA LEU A 70 -9.17 -4.84 -3.11
C LEU A 70 -9.02 -3.38 -2.70
N TYR A 71 -7.87 -3.05 -2.15
CA TYR A 71 -7.49 -1.71 -1.72
C TYR A 71 -6.11 -1.35 -2.25
N GLU A 72 -5.96 -0.09 -2.65
CA GLU A 72 -4.69 0.50 -3.03
C GLU A 72 -4.26 1.43 -1.90
N ALA A 73 -3.15 1.07 -1.25
CA ALA A 73 -2.48 1.86 -0.24
C ALA A 73 -1.25 2.52 -0.84
N LYS A 74 -1.08 3.82 -0.61
CA LYS A 74 0.12 4.58 -0.96
C LYS A 74 0.86 4.94 0.32
N VAL A 75 2.03 4.36 0.52
CA VAL A 75 2.89 4.67 1.67
C VAL A 75 4.11 5.43 1.19
N TRP A 76 4.33 6.62 1.75
CA TRP A 76 5.48 7.43 1.43
C TRP A 76 6.51 7.35 2.54
N GLU A 77 7.70 6.87 2.19
CA GLU A 77 8.83 6.73 3.09
C GLU A 77 9.98 7.65 2.66
N LYS A 78 10.62 8.31 3.63
CA LYS A 78 11.84 9.08 3.42
C LYS A 78 12.88 8.61 4.43
N PRO A 79 13.80 7.69 4.06
CA PRO A 79 14.74 7.11 5.00
C PRO A 79 15.67 8.16 5.64
N TRP A 80 16.03 9.21 4.91
CA TRP A 80 16.86 10.31 5.43
C TRP A 80 16.16 11.20 6.47
N MET A 81 14.83 11.13 6.58
CA MET A 81 14.02 11.89 7.54
C MET A 81 13.36 10.99 8.60
N ASN A 82 13.57 9.67 8.55
CA ASN A 82 12.79 8.69 9.32
C ASN A 82 11.27 8.91 9.21
N PHE A 83 10.82 9.38 8.04
CA PHE A 83 9.44 9.73 7.80
C PHE A 83 8.74 8.58 7.09
N LYS A 84 7.60 8.15 7.61
CA LYS A 84 6.72 7.14 7.00
C LYS A 84 5.28 7.57 7.21
N GLU A 85 4.53 7.73 6.14
CA GLU A 85 3.14 8.17 6.20
C GLU A 85 2.28 7.45 5.16
N LEU A 86 1.08 7.04 5.58
CA LEU A 86 0.04 6.58 4.67
C LEU A 86 -0.56 7.80 3.97
N GLN A 87 -0.22 7.98 2.69
CA GLN A 87 -0.72 9.06 1.85
C GLN A 87 -2.17 8.82 1.44
N GLU A 88 -2.47 7.61 0.99
CA GLU A 88 -3.78 7.28 0.44
C GLU A 88 -4.12 5.82 0.75
N PHE A 89 -5.39 5.57 1.01
CA PHE A 89 -5.94 4.22 1.13
C PHE A 89 -7.34 4.23 0.53
N LYS A 90 -7.51 3.58 -0.62
CA LYS A 90 -8.78 3.58 -1.35
C LYS A 90 -9.13 2.17 -1.86
N PRO A 91 -10.42 1.80 -1.92
CA PRO A 91 -10.83 0.57 -2.58
C PRO A 91 -10.55 0.64 -4.09
N VAL A 92 -10.08 -0.45 -4.67
CA VAL A 92 -9.85 -0.64 -6.12
C VAL A 92 -11.11 -1.17 -6.81
N GLY A 93 -12.11 -1.60 -6.03
CA GLY A 93 -13.32 -2.28 -6.50
C GLY A 93 -14.54 -1.40 -6.76
N ASP A 94 -14.49 -0.10 -6.49
CA ASP A 94 -15.58 0.84 -6.81
C ASP A 94 -15.16 1.69 -8.01
N ALA A 95 -15.09 1.03 -9.18
CA ALA A 95 -15.25 1.75 -10.43
C ALA A 95 -16.61 2.45 -10.34
N SER A 96 -16.57 3.78 -10.31
CA SER A 96 -17.69 4.69 -10.45
C SER A 96 -18.81 4.05 -11.27
N SER A 97 -19.99 3.96 -10.68
CA SER A 97 -21.21 3.95 -11.47
C SER A 97 -21.14 5.14 -12.42
N ALA A 98 -21.15 4.89 -13.72
CA ALA A 98 -21.47 5.84 -14.77
C ALA A 98 -21.90 5.05 -16.01
#